data_AF-A0A7J0A8E8-F1
#
_entry.id   AF-A0A7J0A8E8-F1
#
_cell.length_a   1.000
_cell.length_b   1.000
_cell.length_c   1.000
_cell.angle_alpha   90.00
_cell.angle_beta   90.00
_cell.angle_gamma   90.00
#
_symmetry.space_group_name_H-M   'P 1'
#
loop_
_entity.id
_entity.type
_entity.pdbx_description
1 polymer ?
#
loop_
_entity_poly.entity_id
_entity_poly.type
_entity_poly.pdbx_seq_one_letter_code
_entity_poly.pdbx_strand_id
1 'polypeptide(L)'
;MQRYNGTDSALSSLTDLQNRGVEDILIACIDGLKGFPKAIQSVYPNTAVQLCVVHQIRNSIKYVGSKNQKEFLKDLKCVYQAVNKESAENELLKLEEKWGEQYPIVIRSWQDNWDKLSEYFQYTPAIRKLIYTTNTVEGYHRQIRKVTKNKGVFPSDTALEKLVYLAYRNIRKKWTMPLANWATISQQLAIKFGERFKLL
;
A
#
# COMPACT_ATOMS: atom_id res chain seq x y z
N MET A 1 -24.43 10.20 14.44
CA MET A 1 -23.09 10.15 13.83
C MET A 1 -22.40 8.88 14.33
N GLN A 2 -22.65 7.73 13.68
CA GLN A 2 -22.00 6.48 14.06
C GLN A 2 -20.51 6.58 13.69
N ARG A 3 -19.65 6.50 14.70
CA ARG A 3 -18.21 6.38 14.49
C ARG A 3 -17.96 5.00 13.89
N TYR A 4 -17.66 4.95 12.60
CA TYR A 4 -17.10 3.74 11.98
C TYR A 4 -15.76 3.45 12.66
N ASN A 5 -15.70 2.42 13.49
CA ASN A 5 -14.42 1.86 13.91
C ASN A 5 -13.78 1.22 12.67
N GLY A 6 -12.53 1.59 12.36
CA GLY A 6 -11.87 1.20 11.11
C GLY A 6 -11.75 -0.32 10.90
N THR A 7 -11.79 -1.11 11.97
CA THR A 7 -11.80 -2.58 11.91
C THR A 7 -13.11 -3.16 11.40
N ASP A 8 -14.25 -2.63 11.87
CA ASP A 8 -15.56 -3.16 11.54
C ASP A 8 -15.92 -2.81 10.09
N SER A 9 -15.48 -1.63 9.64
CA SER A 9 -15.55 -1.21 8.23
C SER A 9 -14.75 -2.13 7.30
N ALA A 10 -13.52 -2.46 7.70
CA ALA A 10 -12.63 -3.31 6.92
C ALA A 10 -13.18 -4.73 6.76
N LEU A 11 -13.65 -5.33 7.86
CA LEU A 11 -14.22 -6.67 7.84
C LEU A 11 -15.47 -6.73 6.95
N SER A 12 -16.36 -5.74 7.07
CA SER A 12 -17.55 -5.65 6.21
C SER A 12 -17.18 -5.56 4.73
N SER A 13 -16.16 -4.77 4.38
CA SER A 13 -15.73 -4.58 2.99
C SER A 13 -15.12 -5.86 2.41
N LEU A 14 -14.31 -6.58 3.20
CA LEU A 14 -13.71 -7.85 2.78
C LEU A 14 -14.76 -8.96 2.65
N THR A 15 -15.74 -9.00 3.55
CA THR A 15 -16.86 -9.94 3.47
C THR A 15 -17.72 -9.67 2.24
N ASP A 16 -17.95 -8.41 1.87
CA ASP A 16 -18.62 -8.06 0.60
C ASP A 16 -17.86 -8.60 -0.62
N LEU A 17 -16.53 -8.50 -0.65
CA LEU A 17 -15.72 -9.08 -1.72
C LEU A 17 -15.90 -10.61 -1.81
N GLN A 18 -15.90 -11.30 -0.68
CA GLN A 18 -16.14 -12.73 -0.62
C GLN A 18 -17.55 -13.10 -1.12
N ASN A 19 -18.58 -12.37 -0.68
CA ASN A 19 -19.96 -12.56 -1.14
C ASN A 19 -20.13 -12.31 -2.65
N ARG A 20 -19.26 -11.49 -3.24
CA ARG A 20 -19.20 -11.22 -4.69
C ARG A 20 -18.35 -12.23 -5.47
N GLY A 21 -17.86 -13.29 -4.81
CA GLY A 21 -17.16 -14.40 -5.44
C GLY A 21 -15.63 -14.30 -5.44
N VAL A 22 -15.03 -13.38 -4.67
CA VAL A 22 -13.57 -13.36 -4.49
C VAL A 22 -13.19 -14.47 -3.51
N GLU A 23 -12.62 -15.55 -4.05
CA GLU A 23 -12.20 -16.72 -3.27
C GLU A 23 -10.83 -16.55 -2.62
N ASP A 24 -9.88 -15.90 -3.30
CA ASP A 24 -8.50 -15.76 -2.82
C ASP A 24 -7.89 -14.40 -3.19
N ILE A 25 -7.05 -13.90 -2.28
CA ILE A 25 -6.21 -12.72 -2.46
C ILE A 25 -4.77 -13.12 -2.14
N LEU A 26 -3.87 -13.04 -3.12
CA LEU A 26 -2.47 -13.41 -2.93
C LEU A 26 -1.70 -12.36 -2.12
N ILE A 27 -1.86 -11.09 -2.50
CA ILE A 27 -1.12 -9.96 -1.93
C ILE A 27 -2.11 -8.81 -1.68
N ALA A 28 -2.12 -8.28 -0.46
CA ALA A 28 -2.86 -7.08 -0.11
C ALA A 28 -1.90 -5.98 0.35
N CYS A 29 -1.80 -4.91 -0.43
CA CYS A 29 -1.05 -3.71 -0.08
C CYS A 29 -1.98 -2.68 0.57
N ILE A 30 -1.76 -2.35 1.83
CA ILE A 30 -2.61 -1.43 2.59
C ILE A 30 -1.81 -0.26 3.19
N ASP A 31 -2.48 0.86 3.42
CA ASP A 31 -1.97 1.86 4.35
C ASP A 31 -2.13 1.34 5.79
N GLY A 32 -1.30 1.80 6.73
CA GLY A 32 -1.18 1.24 8.08
C GLY A 32 -2.39 1.43 9.00
N LEU A 33 -3.62 1.34 8.49
CA LEU A 33 -4.85 1.38 9.26
C LEU A 33 -4.88 0.26 10.30
N LYS A 34 -5.01 0.68 11.56
CA LYS A 34 -5.00 -0.24 12.70
C LYS A 34 -6.10 -1.29 12.55
N GLY A 35 -5.70 -2.55 12.71
CA GLY A 35 -6.60 -3.69 12.65
C GLY A 35 -7.04 -4.13 11.24
N PHE A 36 -6.75 -3.37 10.19
CA PHE A 36 -7.00 -3.82 8.81
C PHE A 36 -6.18 -5.08 8.44
N PRO A 37 -4.88 -5.23 8.82
CA PRO A 37 -4.16 -6.49 8.62
C PRO A 37 -4.87 -7.70 9.24
N LYS A 38 -5.43 -7.52 10.45
CA LYS A 38 -6.15 -8.60 11.16
C LYS A 38 -7.45 -8.95 10.46
N ALA A 39 -8.19 -7.95 9.96
CA ALA A 39 -9.41 -8.19 9.20
C ALA A 39 -9.13 -8.95 7.88
N ILE A 40 -8.06 -8.59 7.16
CA ILE A 40 -7.62 -9.33 5.96
C ILE A 40 -7.33 -10.78 6.31
N GLN A 41 -6.51 -11.02 7.33
CA GLN A 41 -6.16 -12.38 7.74
C GLN A 41 -7.35 -13.19 8.28
N SER A 42 -8.40 -12.53 8.76
CA SER A 42 -9.63 -13.20 9.20
C SER A 42 -10.49 -13.70 8.03
N VAL A 43 -10.51 -12.98 6.90
CA VAL A 43 -11.33 -13.33 5.73
C VAL A 43 -10.52 -14.12 4.69
N TYR A 44 -9.26 -13.76 4.52
CA TYR A 44 -8.30 -14.36 3.59
C TYR A 44 -7.00 -14.73 4.34
N PRO A 45 -6.97 -15.87 5.08
CA PRO A 45 -5.87 -16.22 5.97
C PRO A 45 -4.50 -16.37 5.29
N ASN A 46 -4.51 -16.74 4.01
CA ASN A 46 -3.31 -17.00 3.23
C ASN A 46 -2.81 -15.76 2.46
N THR A 47 -3.42 -14.59 2.65
CA THR A 47 -3.00 -13.35 1.98
C THR A 47 -1.71 -12.81 2.60
N ALA A 48 -0.71 -12.52 1.76
CA ALA A 48 0.46 -11.76 2.17
C ALA A 48 0.09 -10.28 2.34
N VAL A 49 0.17 -9.78 3.57
CA VAL A 49 -0.16 -8.39 3.89
C VAL A 49 1.09 -7.52 3.85
N GLN A 50 1.12 -6.60 2.89
CA GLN A 50 2.18 -5.61 2.73
C GLN A 50 1.70 -4.24 3.22
N LEU A 51 2.47 -3.60 4.10
CA LEU A 51 2.28 -2.18 4.41
C LEU A 51 2.89 -1.31 3.31
N CYS A 52 2.13 -0.34 2.82
CA CYS A 52 2.58 0.50 1.72
C CYS A 52 3.79 1.36 2.13
N VAL A 53 4.97 1.02 1.62
CA VAL A 53 6.23 1.74 1.86
C VAL A 53 6.11 3.23 1.54
N VAL A 54 5.41 3.60 0.46
CA VAL A 54 5.22 5.02 0.10
C VAL A 54 4.40 5.78 1.14
N HIS A 55 3.38 5.17 1.73
CA HIS A 55 2.64 5.79 2.83
C HIS A 55 3.51 5.91 4.08
N GLN A 56 4.35 4.91 4.37
CA GLN A 56 5.32 4.96 5.45
C GLN A 56 6.35 6.10 5.25
N ILE A 57 6.90 6.26 4.05
CA ILE A 57 7.81 7.37 3.70
C ILE A 57 7.10 8.72 3.89
N ARG A 58 5.87 8.86 3.36
CA ARG A 58 5.08 10.08 3.51
C ARG A 58 4.76 10.43 4.95
N ASN A 59 4.48 9.43 5.78
CA ASN A 59 4.27 9.65 7.20
C ASN A 59 5.56 10.04 7.90
N SER A 60 6.69 9.45 7.52
CA SER A 60 8.02 9.76 8.08
C SER A 60 8.38 11.23 7.86
N ILE A 61 8.29 11.73 6.62
CA ILE A 61 8.71 13.10 6.28
C ILE A 61 7.89 14.21 6.97
N LYS A 62 6.69 13.90 7.49
CA LYS A 62 5.90 14.87 8.30
C LYS A 62 6.58 15.21 9.62
N TYR A 63 7.43 14.32 10.12
CA TYR A 63 8.12 14.46 11.40
C TYR A 63 9.62 14.73 11.24
N VAL A 64 10.12 14.77 10.00
CA VAL A 64 11.51 15.13 9.70
C VAL A 64 11.58 16.60 9.32
N GLY A 65 12.48 17.35 9.99
CA GLY A 65 12.68 18.77 9.72
C GLY A 65 13.07 19.03 8.26
N SER A 66 12.52 20.08 7.66
CA SER A 66 12.66 20.36 6.21
C SER A 66 14.10 20.38 5.71
N LYS A 67 15.04 20.89 6.53
CA LYS A 67 16.48 20.92 6.24
C LYS A 67 17.08 19.51 6.07
N ASN A 68 16.55 18.52 6.78
CA ASN A 68 17.10 17.17 6.83
C ASN A 68 16.36 16.22 5.88
N GLN A 69 15.16 16.57 5.41
CA GLN A 69 14.32 15.69 4.57
C GLN A 69 15.05 15.15 3.34
N LYS A 70 15.85 15.96 2.66
CA LYS A 70 16.56 15.54 1.44
C LYS A 70 17.59 14.44 1.75
N GLU A 71 18.35 14.62 2.82
CA GLU A 71 19.38 13.67 3.23
C GLU A 71 18.76 12.41 3.83
N PHE A 72 17.78 12.57 4.72
CA PHE A 72 17.02 11.47 5.29
C PHE A 72 16.37 10.59 4.21
N LEU A 73 15.76 11.18 3.17
CA LEU A 73 15.17 10.43 2.07
C LEU A 73 16.22 9.69 1.22
N LYS A 74 17.43 10.24 1.10
CA LYS A 74 18.54 9.57 0.41
C LYS A 74 18.96 8.32 1.18
N ASP A 75 19.12 8.42 2.49
CA ASP A 75 19.51 7.30 3.35
C ASP A 75 18.37 6.26 3.43
N LEU A 76 17.13 6.71 3.59
CA LEU A 76 15.96 5.84 3.63
C LEU A 76 15.75 5.06 2.32
N LYS A 77 16.17 5.63 1.18
CA LYS A 77 16.14 4.96 -0.11
C LYS A 77 17.00 3.70 -0.14
N CYS A 78 18.10 3.66 0.59
CA CYS A 78 18.94 2.47 0.72
C CYS A 78 18.18 1.32 1.40
N VAL A 79 17.30 1.63 2.35
CA VAL A 79 16.47 0.64 3.05
C VAL A 79 15.49 -0.03 2.08
N TYR A 80 14.59 0.74 1.46
CA TYR A 80 13.50 0.14 0.68
C TYR A 80 13.91 -0.31 -0.74
N GLN A 81 15.07 0.13 -1.24
CA GLN A 81 15.61 -0.34 -2.54
C GLN A 81 16.71 -1.39 -2.40
N ALA A 82 16.95 -1.90 -1.19
CA ALA A 82 17.91 -2.97 -0.97
C ALA A 82 17.64 -4.21 -1.85
N VAL A 83 18.68 -5.01 -2.06
CA VAL A 83 18.60 -6.21 -2.93
C VAL A 83 17.81 -7.35 -2.27
N ASN A 84 17.88 -7.45 -0.95
CA ASN A 84 17.19 -8.46 -0.14
C ASN A 84 16.86 -7.91 1.26
N LYS A 85 16.09 -8.67 2.04
CA LYS A 85 15.62 -8.26 3.38
C LYS A 85 16.77 -8.02 4.36
N GLU A 86 17.78 -8.88 4.37
CA GLU A 86 18.96 -8.75 5.25
C GLU A 86 19.74 -7.46 4.98
N SER A 87 19.98 -7.13 3.70
CA SER A 87 20.61 -5.86 3.32
C SER A 87 19.75 -4.67 3.75
N ALA A 88 18.42 -4.78 3.64
CA ALA A 88 17.50 -3.75 4.06
C ALA A 88 17.52 -3.52 5.58
N GLU A 89 17.64 -4.60 6.37
CA GLU A 89 17.80 -4.56 7.83
C GLU A 89 19.09 -3.86 8.23
N ASN A 90 20.21 -4.20 7.56
CA ASN A 90 21.48 -3.53 7.78
C ASN A 90 21.42 -2.03 7.44
N GLU A 91 20.74 -1.65 6.36
CA GLU A 91 20.54 -0.24 6.02
C GLU A 91 19.58 0.47 7.00
N LEU A 92 18.60 -0.24 7.57
CA LEU A 92 17.73 0.32 8.61
C LEU A 92 18.49 0.60 9.90
N LEU A 93 19.43 -0.27 10.29
CA LEU A 93 20.33 -0.04 11.43
C LEU A 93 21.21 1.19 11.21
N LYS A 94 21.81 1.35 10.03
CA LYS A 94 22.59 2.57 9.68
C LYS A 94 21.72 3.83 9.73
N LEU A 95 20.47 3.72 9.28
CA LEU A 95 19.52 4.83 9.35
C LEU A 95 19.22 5.22 10.80
N GLU A 96 19.06 4.23 11.69
CA GLU A 96 18.88 4.43 13.14
C GLU A 96 20.13 5.04 13.78
N GLU A 97 21.33 4.55 13.49
CA GLU A 97 22.58 5.11 14.03
C GLU A 97 22.72 6.60 13.70
N LYS A 98 22.34 7.00 12.47
CA LYS A 98 22.47 8.38 12.01
C LYS A 98 21.33 9.29 12.46
N TRP A 99 20.09 8.80 12.45
CA TRP A 99 18.89 9.63 12.62
C TRP A 99 18.08 9.31 13.87
N GLY A 100 18.41 8.25 14.61
CA GLY A 100 17.67 7.75 15.76
C GLY A 100 17.61 8.71 16.92
N GLU A 101 18.69 9.48 17.18
CA GLU A 101 18.68 10.50 18.23
C GLU A 101 17.74 11.67 17.88
N GLN A 102 17.75 12.11 16.62
CA GLN A 102 16.98 13.28 16.19
C GLN A 102 15.52 12.96 15.87
N TYR A 103 15.25 11.79 15.30
CA TYR A 103 13.94 11.36 14.83
C TYR A 103 13.55 9.98 15.38
N PRO A 104 13.60 9.74 16.71
CA PRO A 104 13.38 8.42 17.31
C PRO A 104 12.00 7.84 17.02
N ILE A 105 10.97 8.69 16.93
CA ILE A 105 9.60 8.28 16.62
C ILE A 105 9.48 7.76 15.18
N VAL A 106 10.23 8.36 14.24
CA VAL A 106 10.24 7.93 12.84
C VAL A 106 10.90 6.56 12.75
N ILE A 107 12.07 6.38 13.34
CA ILE A 107 12.80 5.11 13.33
C ILE A 107 11.96 4.00 13.98
N ARG A 108 11.41 4.25 15.18
CA ARG A 108 10.52 3.30 15.87
C ARG A 108 9.34 2.89 14.99
N SER A 109 8.72 3.83 14.28
CA SER A 109 7.62 3.52 13.37
C SER A 109 8.02 2.57 12.23
N TRP A 110 9.26 2.63 11.74
CA TRP A 110 9.76 1.66 10.76
C TRP A 110 10.05 0.29 11.39
N GLN A 111 10.66 0.27 12.57
CA GLN A 111 10.95 -0.96 13.32
C GLN A 111 9.66 -1.72 13.70
N ASP A 112 8.70 -1.03 14.32
CA ASP A 112 7.41 -1.60 14.76
C ASP A 112 6.61 -2.22 13.61
N ASN A 113 6.80 -1.71 12.39
CA ASN A 113 6.10 -2.14 11.19
C ASN A 113 6.98 -2.97 10.25
N TRP A 114 8.22 -3.29 10.63
CA TRP A 114 9.24 -3.80 9.71
C TRP A 114 8.83 -5.10 9.03
N ASP A 115 8.25 -6.04 9.76
CA ASP A 115 7.82 -7.33 9.20
C ASP A 115 6.88 -7.15 8.01
N LYS A 116 5.87 -6.28 8.15
CA LYS A 116 4.90 -6.02 7.07
C LYS A 116 5.42 -5.03 6.04
N LEU A 117 6.37 -4.16 6.40
CA LEU A 117 7.02 -3.27 5.45
C LEU A 117 7.99 -4.03 4.55
N SER A 118 8.62 -5.10 5.05
CA SER A 118 9.63 -5.90 4.36
C SER A 118 9.06 -7.12 3.63
N GLU A 119 7.76 -7.39 3.75
CA GLU A 119 7.09 -8.56 3.15
C GLU A 119 7.36 -8.67 1.63
N TYR A 120 7.50 -7.54 0.93
CA TYR A 120 7.75 -7.54 -0.50
C TYR A 120 9.13 -8.08 -0.92
N PHE A 121 10.10 -8.18 -0.01
CA PHE A 121 11.43 -8.71 -0.33
C PHE A 121 11.41 -10.17 -0.77
N GLN A 122 10.36 -10.92 -0.44
CA GLN A 122 10.18 -12.29 -0.91
C GLN A 122 9.84 -12.40 -2.40
N TYR A 123 9.53 -11.28 -3.06
CA TYR A 123 9.18 -11.24 -4.47
C TYR A 123 10.34 -10.76 -5.35
N THR A 124 10.26 -11.05 -6.64
CA THR A 124 11.25 -10.59 -7.63
C THR A 124 11.20 -9.07 -7.82
N PRO A 125 12.29 -8.43 -8.29
CA PRO A 125 12.32 -6.97 -8.53
C PRO A 125 11.16 -6.44 -9.37
N ALA A 126 10.66 -7.24 -10.33
CA ALA A 126 9.51 -6.87 -11.17
C ALA A 126 8.21 -6.74 -10.34
N ILE A 127 7.93 -7.71 -9.46
CA ILE A 127 6.78 -7.68 -8.56
C ILE A 127 6.96 -6.58 -7.49
N ARG A 128 8.16 -6.45 -6.91
CA ARG A 128 8.46 -5.39 -5.94
C ARG A 128 8.13 -4.01 -6.50
N LYS A 129 8.54 -3.75 -7.75
CA LYS A 129 8.24 -2.50 -8.44
C LYS A 129 6.74 -2.25 -8.52
N LEU A 130 5.91 -3.26 -8.82
CA LEU A 130 4.45 -3.08 -8.80
C LEU A 130 3.94 -2.69 -7.41
N ILE A 131 4.45 -3.33 -6.36
CA ILE A 131 4.04 -3.11 -4.97
C ILE A 131 4.31 -1.66 -4.51
N TYR A 132 5.52 -1.14 -4.72
CA TYR A 132 5.87 0.21 -4.26
C TYR A 132 5.63 1.32 -5.29
N THR A 133 5.26 1.01 -6.54
CA THR A 133 4.83 2.05 -7.48
C THR A 133 3.43 2.54 -7.11
N THR A 134 3.34 3.78 -6.64
CA THR A 134 2.05 4.38 -6.28
C THR A 134 1.38 5.15 -7.40
N ASN A 135 1.98 5.21 -8.60
CA ASN A 135 1.46 5.98 -9.73
C ASN A 135 -0.02 5.69 -10.04
N THR A 136 -0.45 4.43 -9.99
CA THR A 136 -1.84 4.05 -10.28
C THR A 136 -2.79 4.56 -9.20
N VAL A 137 -2.47 4.33 -7.91
CA VAL A 137 -3.28 4.74 -6.77
C VAL A 137 -3.31 6.26 -6.64
N GLU A 138 -2.16 6.92 -6.78
CA GLU A 138 -2.05 8.38 -6.75
C GLU A 138 -2.73 9.04 -7.94
N GLY A 139 -2.64 8.42 -9.12
CA GLY A 139 -3.36 8.84 -10.31
C GLY A 139 -4.86 8.84 -10.06
N TYR A 140 -5.39 7.75 -9.50
CA TYR A 140 -6.79 7.65 -9.08
C TYR A 140 -7.16 8.72 -8.04
N HIS A 141 -6.43 8.81 -6.92
CA HIS A 141 -6.67 9.81 -5.87
C HIS A 141 -6.57 11.25 -6.37
N ARG A 142 -5.68 11.54 -7.33
CA ARG A 142 -5.58 12.87 -7.97
C ARG A 142 -6.84 13.20 -8.76
N GLN A 143 -7.39 12.24 -9.51
CA GLN A 143 -8.64 12.45 -10.26
C GLN A 143 -9.83 12.65 -9.31
N ILE A 144 -9.92 11.86 -8.23
CA ILE A 144 -10.96 12.04 -7.20
C ILE A 144 -10.85 13.43 -6.54
N ARG A 145 -9.64 13.86 -6.13
CA ARG A 145 -9.42 15.21 -5.60
C ARG A 145 -9.77 16.30 -6.61
N LYS A 146 -9.50 16.09 -7.91
CA LYS A 146 -9.83 17.07 -8.96
C LYS A 146 -11.34 17.32 -9.09
N VAL A 147 -12.17 16.28 -8.96
CA VAL A 147 -13.63 16.42 -9.09
C VAL A 147 -14.29 16.90 -7.79
N THR A 148 -13.67 16.66 -6.65
CA THR A 148 -14.19 17.06 -5.33
C THR A 148 -13.70 18.44 -4.87
N LYS A 149 -12.52 18.92 -5.30
CA LYS A 149 -11.91 20.16 -4.77
C LYS A 149 -12.79 21.43 -4.86
N ASN A 150 -13.70 21.49 -5.83
CA ASN A 150 -14.57 22.66 -6.04
C ASN A 150 -15.95 22.49 -5.37
N LYS A 151 -16.15 21.41 -4.59
CA LYS A 151 -17.37 21.12 -3.85
C LYS A 151 -17.09 21.31 -2.36
N GLY A 152 -17.51 22.44 -1.81
CA GLY A 152 -17.27 22.77 -0.39
C GLY A 152 -18.02 21.86 0.58
N VAL A 153 -19.26 21.50 0.25
CA VAL A 153 -20.12 20.60 1.05
C VAL A 153 -20.92 19.70 0.11
N PHE A 154 -21.20 18.46 0.55
CA PHE A 154 -22.13 17.55 -0.11
C PHE A 154 -23.45 17.48 0.68
N PRO A 155 -24.61 17.49 0.02
CA PRO A 155 -25.91 17.46 0.69
C PRO A 155 -26.25 16.10 1.33
N SER A 156 -25.58 15.02 0.92
CA SER A 156 -25.71 13.68 1.50
C SER A 156 -24.54 12.79 1.09
N ASP A 157 -24.36 11.67 1.81
CA ASP A 157 -23.35 10.65 1.47
C ASP A 157 -23.59 10.07 0.07
N THR A 158 -24.86 9.82 -0.30
CA THR A 158 -25.24 9.35 -1.63
C THR A 158 -24.84 10.33 -2.74
N ALA A 159 -24.85 11.64 -2.48
CA ALA A 159 -24.41 12.63 -3.47
C ALA A 159 -22.89 12.53 -3.71
N LEU A 160 -22.12 12.32 -2.64
CA LEU A 160 -20.68 12.07 -2.73
C LEU A 160 -20.40 10.74 -3.46
N GLU A 161 -21.08 9.65 -3.09
CA GLU A 161 -20.96 8.33 -3.71
C GLU A 161 -21.22 8.40 -5.22
N LYS A 162 -22.29 9.06 -5.65
CA LYS A 162 -22.61 9.26 -7.09
C LYS A 162 -21.47 9.98 -7.80
N LEU A 163 -20.91 11.03 -7.21
CA LEU A 163 -19.79 11.76 -7.81
C LEU A 163 -18.54 10.88 -7.94
N VAL A 164 -18.20 10.14 -6.88
CA VAL A 164 -17.04 9.21 -6.87
C VAL A 164 -17.25 8.11 -7.91
N TYR A 165 -18.45 7.54 -8.00
CA TYR A 165 -18.80 6.52 -8.99
C TYR A 165 -18.68 7.04 -10.43
N LEU A 166 -19.19 8.24 -10.71
CA LEU A 166 -19.06 8.87 -12.04
C LEU A 166 -17.60 9.15 -12.39
N ALA A 167 -16.80 9.62 -11.42
CA ALA A 167 -15.37 9.81 -11.62
C ALA A 167 -14.66 8.48 -11.91
N TYR A 168 -14.95 7.43 -11.14
CA TYR A 168 -14.44 6.07 -11.37
C TYR A 168 -14.78 5.58 -12.78
N ARG A 169 -16.04 5.70 -13.24
CA ARG A 169 -16.44 5.31 -14.61
C ARG A 169 -15.61 6.02 -15.67
N ASN A 170 -15.34 7.31 -15.51
CA ASN A 170 -14.55 8.08 -16.45
C ASN A 170 -13.06 7.73 -16.41
N ILE A 171 -12.51 7.41 -15.24
CA ILE A 171 -11.13 6.94 -15.08
C ILE A 171 -10.97 5.56 -15.74
N ARG A 172 -11.88 4.63 -15.45
CA ARG A 172 -11.86 3.25 -15.96
C ARG A 172 -11.81 3.18 -17.49
N LYS A 173 -12.48 4.10 -18.19
CA LYS A 173 -12.43 4.20 -19.67
C LYS A 173 -11.01 4.37 -20.22
N LYS A 174 -10.06 4.88 -19.42
CA LYS A 174 -8.67 5.10 -19.81
C LYS A 174 -7.74 3.94 -19.41
N TRP A 175 -8.21 2.97 -18.64
CA TRP A 175 -7.45 1.81 -18.20
C TRP A 175 -7.56 0.68 -19.22
N THR A 176 -7.05 0.93 -20.43
CA THR A 176 -7.07 -0.02 -21.55
C THR A 176 -5.72 -0.73 -21.75
N MET A 177 -4.64 -0.16 -21.21
CA MET A 177 -3.29 -0.71 -21.38
C MET A 177 -3.05 -1.84 -20.37
N PRO A 178 -2.54 -3.01 -20.82
CA PRO A 178 -2.12 -4.07 -19.91
C PRO A 178 -0.91 -3.63 -19.07
N LEU A 179 -0.69 -4.31 -17.95
CA LEU A 179 0.50 -4.10 -17.15
C LEU A 179 1.76 -4.45 -17.96
N ALA A 180 2.76 -3.57 -17.94
CA ALA A 180 4.04 -3.82 -18.58
C ALA A 180 4.69 -5.07 -17.99
N ASN A 181 5.25 -5.93 -18.84
CA ASN A 181 5.90 -7.19 -18.46
C ASN A 181 4.99 -8.18 -17.70
N TRP A 182 3.67 -8.09 -17.88
CA TRP A 182 2.72 -8.96 -17.19
C TRP A 182 3.01 -10.46 -17.40
N ALA A 183 3.39 -10.88 -18.61
CA ALA A 183 3.71 -12.28 -18.90
C ALA A 183 4.80 -12.82 -17.95
N THR A 184 5.92 -12.11 -17.80
CA THR A 184 7.00 -12.49 -16.89
C THR A 184 6.56 -12.45 -15.42
N ILE A 185 5.82 -11.42 -15.04
CA ILE A 185 5.33 -11.24 -13.66
C ILE A 185 4.37 -12.38 -13.28
N SER A 186 3.46 -12.74 -14.18
CA SER A 186 2.47 -13.79 -13.96
C SER A 186 3.12 -15.16 -13.78
N GLN A 187 4.18 -15.48 -14.53
CA GLN A 187 4.95 -16.71 -14.31
C GLN A 187 5.63 -16.74 -12.94
N GLN A 188 6.21 -15.63 -12.50
CA GLN A 188 6.84 -15.54 -11.18
C GLN A 188 5.82 -15.66 -10.05
N LEU A 189 4.63 -15.10 -10.22
CA LEU A 189 3.51 -15.28 -9.30
C LEU A 189 3.06 -16.75 -9.27
N ALA A 190 2.95 -17.41 -10.42
CA ALA A 190 2.58 -18.82 -10.51
C ALA A 190 3.58 -19.72 -9.78
N ILE A 191 4.89 -19.47 -9.93
CA ILE A 191 5.93 -20.20 -9.18
C ILE A 191 5.82 -19.94 -7.68
N LYS A 192 5.59 -18.68 -7.27
CA LYS A 192 5.54 -18.29 -5.85
C LYS A 192 4.30 -18.81 -5.11
N PHE A 193 3.15 -18.81 -5.78
CA PHE A 193 1.86 -19.12 -5.17
C PHE A 193 1.28 -20.49 -5.57
N GLY A 194 1.91 -21.18 -6.52
CA GLY A 194 1.57 -22.55 -6.92
C GLY A 194 0.10 -22.66 -7.34
N GLU A 195 -0.60 -23.63 -6.75
CA GLU A 195 -2.02 -23.91 -7.03
C GLU A 195 -2.96 -22.70 -6.82
N ARG A 196 -2.55 -21.69 -6.04
CA ARG A 196 -3.34 -20.48 -5.80
C ARG A 196 -3.27 -19.47 -6.95
N PHE A 197 -2.36 -19.63 -7.91
CA PHE A 197 -2.26 -18.77 -9.09
C PHE A 197 -2.00 -19.59 -10.36
N LYS A 198 -3.08 -20.01 -11.01
CA LYS A 198 -3.02 -20.77 -12.26
C LYS A 198 -3.01 -19.83 -13.46
N LEU A 199 -2.04 -20.01 -14.34
CA LEU A 199 -2.07 -19.40 -15.67
C LEU A 199 -3.05 -20.23 -16.52
N LEU A 200 -4.13 -19.58 -16.97
CA LEU A 200 -5.07 -20.13 -17.95
C LEU A 200 -4.49 -20.04 -19.36
#